data_AF-A0A6G1FXD3-F1
#
_entry.id   AF-A0A6G1FXD3-F1
#
_cell.length_a   1.000
_cell.length_b   1.000
_cell.length_c   1.000
_cell.angle_alpha   90.00
_cell.angle_beta   90.00
_cell.angle_gamma   90.00
#
_symmetry.space_group_name_H-M   'P 1'
#
loop_
_entity.id
_entity.type
_entity.pdbx_description
1 polymer ?
#
loop_
_entity_poly.entity_id
_entity_poly.type
_entity_poly.pdbx_seq_one_letter_code
_entity_poly.pdbx_strand_id
1 'polypeptide(L)'
;MAAVAFGQTTGKLGDAAETTDNPLGAVYVASFSPKGSSKVSGSIVASSGPDGEGVHFSVSVSGLPADSGPFGFHLHAAPVPADGGCNATLAHLDPYIRGADTPCDKTKPETCEVGDLSGKHGALSGESYSASFIDKYASLKPGIGAFFGNRSVVIHLADKSRLACTNWKPLSDACDVAPGPSGPKPNSTAPPDTSIPIYTPPPVVNSSTPPRTSSLPSRTSSPPVFTGAAVPNAVNDGVWVVGSALMAALTFFL
;
A
#
# COMPACT_ATOMS: atom_id res chain seq x y z
N MET A 1 30.11 8.95 -15.33
CA MET A 1 29.88 7.57 -14.87
C MET A 1 28.83 6.95 -15.78
N ALA A 2 29.16 5.87 -16.49
CA ALA A 2 28.16 5.10 -17.23
C ALA A 2 27.30 4.33 -16.22
N ALA A 3 25.98 4.49 -16.28
CA ALA A 3 25.06 3.68 -15.50
C ALA A 3 25.16 2.23 -16.01
N VAL A 4 25.60 1.32 -15.14
CA VAL A 4 25.49 -0.11 -15.41
C VAL A 4 23.99 -0.42 -15.34
N ALA A 5 23.36 -0.61 -16.50
CA ALA A 5 21.99 -1.06 -16.59
C ALA A 5 21.96 -2.54 -16.16
N PHE A 6 21.73 -2.79 -14.88
CA PHE A 6 21.30 -4.11 -14.44
C PHE A 6 19.94 -4.37 -15.09
N GLY A 7 19.83 -5.42 -15.89
CA GLY A 7 18.55 -5.83 -16.46
C GLY A 7 17.57 -6.08 -15.32
N GLN A 8 16.43 -5.38 -15.31
CA GLN A 8 15.42 -5.57 -14.28
C GLN A 8 14.90 -7.01 -14.35
N THR A 9 15.11 -7.75 -13.26
CA THR A 9 14.71 -9.14 -13.12
C THR A 9 13.41 -9.21 -12.33
N THR A 10 12.36 -9.70 -13.00
CA THR A 10 11.13 -10.11 -12.33
C THR A 10 11.38 -11.37 -11.47
N GLY A 11 10.48 -11.65 -10.53
CA GLY A 11 10.48 -12.91 -9.82
C GLY A 11 10.15 -14.12 -10.69
N LYS A 12 10.45 -15.32 -10.17
CA LYS A 12 10.19 -16.60 -10.85
C LYS A 12 8.72 -16.78 -11.23
N LEU A 13 7.80 -16.15 -10.48
CA LEU A 13 6.36 -16.18 -10.74
C LEU A 13 5.84 -14.96 -11.51
N GLY A 14 6.73 -14.15 -12.09
CA GLY A 14 6.38 -12.90 -12.78
C GLY A 14 6.37 -11.69 -11.84
N ASP A 15 5.89 -10.57 -12.37
CA ASP A 15 5.80 -9.31 -11.64
C ASP A 15 4.80 -9.44 -10.50
N ALA A 16 5.03 -8.69 -9.42
CA ALA A 16 4.09 -8.60 -8.32
C ALA A 16 2.76 -8.03 -8.81
N ALA A 17 1.66 -8.72 -8.54
CA ALA A 17 0.34 -8.21 -8.85
C ALA A 17 -0.02 -7.07 -7.90
N GLU A 18 -0.63 -6.02 -8.44
CA GLU A 18 -1.28 -5.00 -7.62
C GLU A 18 -2.41 -5.66 -6.80
N THR A 19 -2.53 -5.30 -5.53
CA THR A 19 -3.51 -5.87 -4.61
C THR A 19 -4.78 -5.04 -4.63
N THR A 20 -5.91 -5.73 -4.68
CA THR A 20 -7.25 -5.15 -4.64
C THR A 20 -8.08 -5.83 -3.56
N ASP A 21 -9.26 -5.27 -3.29
CA ASP A 21 -10.23 -5.77 -2.30
C ASP A 21 -9.65 -5.87 -0.87
N ASN A 22 -8.67 -5.05 -0.50
CA ASN A 22 -8.27 -4.94 0.89
C ASN A 22 -9.49 -4.53 1.74
N PRO A 23 -9.75 -5.15 2.90
CA PRO A 23 -10.98 -4.89 3.64
C PRO A 23 -11.09 -3.41 3.99
N LEU A 24 -12.18 -2.75 3.59
CA LEU A 24 -12.32 -1.31 3.80
C LEU A 24 -12.30 -0.99 5.30
N GLY A 25 -11.51 0.04 5.68
CA GLY A 25 -11.33 0.42 7.07
C GLY A 25 -10.40 -0.50 7.88
N ALA A 26 -9.80 -1.53 7.28
CA ALA A 26 -8.78 -2.31 7.98
C ALA A 26 -7.56 -1.44 8.31
N VAL A 27 -7.10 -1.54 9.55
CA VAL A 27 -5.91 -0.86 10.06
C VAL A 27 -5.08 -1.85 10.85
N TYR A 28 -3.78 -1.88 10.57
CA TYR A 28 -2.77 -2.64 11.30
C TYR A 28 -1.69 -1.69 11.80
N VAL A 29 -1.19 -1.95 13.00
CA VAL A 29 -0.13 -1.17 13.63
C VAL A 29 1.04 -2.07 13.97
N ALA A 30 2.23 -1.61 13.63
CA ALA A 30 3.51 -2.16 14.03
C ALA A 30 4.17 -1.15 14.98
N SER A 31 4.19 -1.45 16.28
CA SER A 31 4.75 -0.56 17.30
C SER A 31 6.16 -0.98 17.67
N PHE A 32 7.10 -0.05 17.59
CA PHE A 32 8.48 -0.22 18.03
C PHE A 32 8.65 0.36 19.43
N SER A 33 9.21 -0.44 20.32
CA SER A 33 9.65 -0.02 21.64
C SER A 33 11.15 -0.34 21.78
N PRO A 34 11.95 0.51 22.45
CA PRO A 34 13.36 0.23 22.67
C PRO A 34 13.57 -1.15 23.30
N LYS A 35 14.45 -1.96 22.71
CA LYS A 35 14.73 -3.33 23.16
C LYS A 35 16.20 -3.66 22.98
N GLY A 36 16.82 -4.21 24.03
CA GLY A 36 18.25 -4.53 24.03
C GLY A 36 19.09 -3.28 23.77
N SER A 37 19.97 -3.35 22.76
CA SER A 37 20.79 -2.21 22.32
C SER A 37 20.04 -1.22 21.40
N SER A 38 18.92 -1.64 20.81
CA SER A 38 18.14 -0.79 19.89
C SER A 38 17.35 0.26 20.65
N LYS A 39 17.50 1.53 20.23
CA LYS A 39 16.75 2.68 20.75
C LYS A 39 15.54 3.04 19.91
N VAL A 40 15.29 2.28 18.84
CA VAL A 40 14.21 2.56 17.91
C VAL A 40 12.86 2.51 18.63
N SER A 41 12.07 3.56 18.43
CA SER A 41 10.72 3.68 18.97
C SER A 41 9.79 4.35 17.97
N GLY A 42 8.48 4.22 18.17
CA GLY A 42 7.45 4.80 17.31
C GLY A 42 6.56 3.73 16.68
N SER A 43 5.99 4.00 15.53
CA SER A 43 5.10 3.06 14.86
C SER A 43 5.09 3.20 13.35
N ILE A 44 4.66 2.11 12.70
CA ILE A 44 4.21 2.12 11.31
C ILE A 44 2.75 1.69 11.33
N VAL A 45 1.87 2.52 10.77
CA VAL A 45 0.46 2.24 10.60
C VAL A 45 0.22 1.87 9.15
N ALA A 46 -0.48 0.77 8.91
CA ALA A 46 -0.92 0.34 7.61
C ALA A 46 -2.45 0.35 7.57
N SER A 47 -3.04 1.00 6.58
CA SER A 47 -4.49 1.01 6.36
C SER A 47 -4.80 0.62 4.93
N SER A 48 -6.01 0.11 4.68
CA SER A 48 -6.46 -0.12 3.30
C SER A 48 -6.34 1.16 2.47
N GLY A 49 -5.81 1.05 1.26
CA GLY A 49 -5.79 2.17 0.32
C GLY A 49 -7.18 2.52 -0.20
N PRO A 50 -7.31 3.60 -0.97
CA PRO A 50 -8.57 4.00 -1.59
C PRO A 50 -9.22 2.83 -2.34
N ASP A 51 -10.53 2.65 -2.18
CA ASP A 51 -11.31 1.58 -2.81
C ASP A 51 -10.80 0.15 -2.56
N GLY A 52 -9.95 -0.05 -1.54
CA GLY A 52 -9.33 -1.34 -1.23
C GLY A 52 -8.11 -1.67 -2.10
N GLU A 53 -7.61 -0.72 -2.89
CA GLU A 53 -6.42 -0.88 -3.73
C GLU A 53 -5.15 -0.58 -2.94
N GLY A 54 -4.24 -1.54 -2.88
CA GLY A 54 -2.99 -1.40 -2.15
C GLY A 54 -3.17 -1.10 -0.65
N VAL A 55 -2.07 -0.68 -0.03
CA VAL A 55 -1.99 -0.38 1.39
C VAL A 55 -1.32 0.96 1.59
N HIS A 56 -2.00 1.85 2.30
CA HIS A 56 -1.45 3.11 2.75
C HIS A 56 -0.62 2.90 4.02
N PHE A 57 0.66 3.21 3.97
CA PHE A 57 1.57 3.19 5.11
C PHE A 57 1.81 4.61 5.62
N SER A 58 1.79 4.76 6.95
CA SER A 58 2.22 5.97 7.67
C SER A 58 3.31 5.56 8.65
N VAL A 59 4.53 6.01 8.40
CA VAL A 59 5.73 5.73 9.18
C VAL A 59 5.99 6.91 10.12
N SER A 60 6.25 6.64 11.40
CA SER A 60 6.75 7.61 12.37
C SER A 60 7.65 6.90 13.37
N VAL A 61 8.96 7.05 13.20
CA VAL A 61 9.96 6.38 14.03
C VAL A 61 11.04 7.34 14.49
N SER A 62 11.65 7.04 15.62
CA SER A 62 12.75 7.80 16.24
C SER A 62 13.74 6.86 16.92
N GLY A 63 14.88 7.40 17.35
CA GLY A 63 15.93 6.61 18.01
C GLY A 63 16.73 5.76 17.02
N LEU A 64 16.77 6.17 15.75
CA LEU A 64 17.66 5.62 14.74
C LEU A 64 19.09 6.13 15.01
N PRO A 65 20.13 5.29 14.94
CA PRO A 65 21.51 5.69 15.24
C PRO A 65 22.11 6.57 14.12
N ALA A 66 22.54 7.80 14.42
CA ALA A 66 23.00 8.80 13.44
C ALA A 66 23.87 8.27 12.28
N ASP A 67 24.86 7.44 12.59
CA ASP A 67 25.92 7.04 11.65
C ASP A 67 25.77 5.61 11.10
N SER A 68 24.58 5.01 11.18
CA SER A 68 24.36 3.62 10.72
C SER A 68 23.24 3.46 9.68
N GLY A 69 22.75 4.58 9.14
CA GLY A 69 21.79 4.63 8.04
C GLY A 69 22.47 4.70 6.65
N PRO A 70 21.67 4.78 5.57
CA PRO A 70 20.21 4.75 5.56
C PRO A 70 19.65 3.39 6.01
N PHE A 71 18.48 3.40 6.63
CA PHE A 71 17.90 2.20 7.25
C PHE A 71 16.87 1.56 6.32
N GLY A 72 17.17 0.36 5.86
CA GLY A 72 16.20 -0.47 5.17
C GLY A 72 15.06 -0.84 6.12
N PHE A 73 13.84 -0.96 5.63
CA PHE A 73 12.72 -1.50 6.36
C PHE A 73 11.84 -2.30 5.41
N HIS A 74 11.48 -3.51 5.84
CA HIS A 74 10.85 -4.50 4.98
C HIS A 74 9.75 -5.24 5.72
N LEU A 75 8.75 -5.70 4.99
CA LEU A 75 7.82 -6.73 5.47
C LEU A 75 8.55 -8.08 5.41
N HIS A 76 8.51 -8.83 6.50
CA HIS A 76 9.19 -10.11 6.61
C HIS A 76 8.21 -11.28 6.56
N ALA A 77 8.72 -12.45 6.15
CA ALA A 77 7.89 -13.63 5.90
C ALA A 77 7.33 -14.29 7.17
N ALA A 78 7.94 -14.10 8.34
CA ALA A 78 7.46 -14.68 9.59
C ALA A 78 7.21 -13.62 10.67
N PRO A 79 6.33 -13.90 11.65
CA PRO A 79 6.20 -13.04 12.82
C PRO A 79 7.48 -13.06 13.66
N VAL A 80 7.66 -11.99 14.43
CA VAL A 80 8.61 -11.94 15.55
C VAL A 80 8.16 -12.97 16.60
N PRO A 81 9.03 -13.92 17.00
CA PRO A 81 8.73 -14.94 18.01
C PRO A 81 8.57 -14.35 19.43
N ALA A 82 8.18 -15.17 20.39
CA ALA A 82 7.93 -14.74 21.77
C ALA A 82 9.18 -14.18 22.50
N ASP A 83 10.37 -14.70 22.22
CA ASP A 83 11.64 -14.15 22.73
C ASP A 83 12.00 -12.80 22.05
N GLY A 84 11.27 -12.48 20.99
CA GLY A 84 11.39 -11.32 20.12
C GLY A 84 12.74 -11.16 19.45
N GLY A 85 13.40 -12.27 19.09
CA GLY A 85 14.58 -12.26 18.24
C GLY A 85 14.23 -11.96 16.78
N CYS A 86 14.78 -10.88 16.22
CA CYS A 86 14.46 -10.47 14.85
C CYS A 86 14.91 -11.48 13.78
N ASN A 87 15.88 -12.36 14.06
CA ASN A 87 16.37 -13.33 13.08
C ASN A 87 15.30 -14.35 12.64
N ALA A 88 14.37 -14.68 13.55
CA ALA A 88 13.31 -15.66 13.30
C ALA A 88 12.19 -15.12 12.39
N THR A 89 12.21 -13.84 12.01
CA THR A 89 11.25 -13.29 11.02
C THR A 89 11.53 -13.75 9.59
N LEU A 90 12.60 -14.53 9.38
CA LEU A 90 13.02 -15.11 8.08
C LEU A 90 13.35 -14.04 7.03
N ALA A 91 13.31 -14.41 5.75
CA ALA A 91 13.56 -13.52 4.62
C ALA A 91 12.45 -12.46 4.46
N HIS A 92 12.61 -11.56 3.49
CA HIS A 92 11.57 -10.63 3.09
C HIS A 92 10.31 -11.37 2.63
N LEU A 93 9.18 -10.70 2.71
CA LEU A 93 7.92 -11.20 2.15
C LEU A 93 8.01 -11.15 0.62
N ASP A 94 8.25 -12.29 -0.01
CA ASP A 94 8.47 -12.38 -1.44
C ASP A 94 7.67 -13.54 -2.08
N PRO A 95 6.35 -13.35 -2.28
CA PRO A 95 5.51 -14.40 -2.87
C PRO A 95 5.83 -14.69 -4.34
N TYR A 96 6.56 -13.81 -5.03
CA TYR A 96 6.90 -13.95 -6.45
C TYR A 96 8.29 -14.56 -6.68
N ILE A 97 9.04 -14.84 -5.60
CA ILE A 97 10.36 -15.47 -5.65
C ILE A 97 11.29 -14.65 -6.55
N ARG A 98 11.36 -13.37 -6.25
CA ARG A 98 12.25 -12.36 -6.84
C ARG A 98 13.63 -12.42 -6.22
N GLY A 99 13.71 -12.56 -4.89
CA GLY A 99 14.95 -12.53 -4.13
C GLY A 99 15.57 -11.13 -3.99
N ALA A 100 16.62 -11.04 -3.17
CA ALA A 100 17.20 -9.76 -2.74
C ALA A 100 18.52 -9.39 -3.45
N ASP A 101 18.99 -10.20 -4.41
CA ASP A 101 20.29 -10.01 -5.05
C ASP A 101 20.35 -8.76 -5.93
N THR A 102 19.27 -8.51 -6.67
CA THR A 102 19.13 -7.31 -7.50
C THR A 102 18.47 -6.22 -6.65
N PRO A 103 19.05 -5.02 -6.51
CA PRO A 103 18.38 -3.90 -5.85
C PRO A 103 17.03 -3.60 -6.50
N CYS A 104 16.03 -3.19 -5.72
CA CYS A 104 14.75 -2.75 -6.28
C CYS A 104 14.93 -1.47 -7.10
N ASP A 105 14.29 -1.44 -8.28
CA ASP A 105 14.18 -0.23 -9.09
C ASP A 105 12.84 0.43 -8.82
N LYS A 106 12.89 1.55 -8.14
CA LYS A 106 11.72 2.35 -7.78
C LYS A 106 10.89 2.80 -8.99
N THR A 107 11.46 2.81 -10.20
CA THR A 107 10.71 3.12 -11.43
C THR A 107 9.89 1.95 -11.97
N LYS A 108 10.14 0.74 -11.47
CA LYS A 108 9.42 -0.51 -11.79
C LYS A 108 9.11 -1.31 -10.53
N PRO A 109 8.33 -0.75 -9.60
CA PRO A 109 8.10 -1.36 -8.28
C PRO A 109 7.41 -2.73 -8.33
N GLU A 110 6.73 -3.06 -9.43
CA GLU A 110 6.16 -4.38 -9.73
C GLU A 110 7.23 -5.48 -9.82
N THR A 111 8.48 -5.11 -10.14
CA THR A 111 9.59 -6.06 -10.25
C THR A 111 10.31 -6.31 -8.93
N CYS A 112 9.93 -5.62 -7.85
CA CYS A 112 10.59 -5.72 -6.55
C CYS A 112 9.94 -6.79 -5.66
N GLU A 113 10.64 -7.22 -4.60
CA GLU A 113 10.00 -8.06 -3.58
C GLU A 113 8.79 -7.31 -2.99
N VAL A 114 7.68 -8.00 -2.76
CA VAL A 114 6.47 -7.37 -2.19
C VAL A 114 6.80 -6.68 -0.87
N GLY A 115 7.65 -7.30 -0.05
CA GLY A 115 8.12 -6.77 1.23
C GLY A 115 9.18 -5.68 1.16
N ASP A 116 9.75 -5.35 0.00
CA ASP A 116 10.80 -4.33 -0.12
C ASP A 116 10.22 -2.90 -0.14
N LEU A 117 9.78 -2.43 1.03
CA LEU A 117 9.21 -1.09 1.19
C LEU A 117 10.28 0.00 0.98
N SER A 118 11.53 -0.23 1.42
CA SER A 118 12.61 0.75 1.26
C SER A 118 13.05 0.93 -0.18
N GLY A 119 13.16 -0.15 -0.94
CA GLY A 119 13.47 -0.09 -2.36
C GLY A 119 12.41 0.67 -3.15
N LYS A 120 11.12 0.41 -2.85
CA LYS A 120 9.99 1.06 -3.53
C LYS A 120 9.73 2.49 -3.08
N HIS A 121 9.86 2.80 -1.79
CA HIS A 121 9.40 4.08 -1.23
C HIS A 121 10.53 4.97 -0.71
N GLY A 122 11.73 4.43 -0.55
CA GLY A 122 12.90 5.09 0.04
C GLY A 122 13.18 4.57 1.44
N ALA A 123 14.46 4.41 1.78
CA ALA A 123 14.91 4.00 3.11
C ALA A 123 14.69 5.10 4.16
N LEU A 124 14.64 4.72 5.44
CA LEU A 124 14.54 5.69 6.53
C LEU A 124 15.88 6.45 6.66
N SER A 125 15.81 7.73 7.00
CA SER A 125 16.99 8.59 7.14
C SER A 125 16.90 9.51 8.35
N GLY A 126 18.05 9.90 8.90
CA GLY A 126 18.13 10.71 10.12
C GLY A 126 17.85 9.90 11.38
N GLU A 127 17.95 10.54 12.54
CA GLU A 127 17.66 9.91 13.84
C GLU A 127 16.16 9.74 14.11
N SER A 128 15.34 10.49 13.38
CA SER A 128 13.88 10.40 13.36
C SER A 128 13.37 10.56 11.93
N TYR A 129 12.31 9.83 11.60
CA TYR A 129 11.78 9.77 10.24
C TYR A 129 10.26 9.68 10.25
N SER A 130 9.62 10.41 9.35
CA SER A 130 8.19 10.30 9.10
C SER A 130 7.90 10.36 7.60
N ALA A 131 7.01 9.50 7.12
CA ALA A 131 6.58 9.48 5.73
C ALA A 131 5.21 8.81 5.60
N SER A 132 4.53 9.09 4.50
CA SER A 132 3.31 8.40 4.09
C SER A 132 3.39 8.07 2.61
N PHE A 133 2.93 6.88 2.24
CA PHE A 133 2.93 6.37 0.87
C PHE A 133 1.91 5.24 0.70
N ILE A 134 1.54 4.96 -0.55
CA ILE A 134 0.72 3.79 -0.90
C ILE A 134 1.64 2.76 -1.55
N ASP A 135 1.66 1.54 -1.01
CA ASP A 135 2.25 0.38 -1.66
C ASP A 135 1.15 -0.41 -2.35
N LYS A 136 1.26 -0.58 -3.67
CA LYS A 136 0.25 -1.28 -4.45
C LYS A 136 0.31 -2.80 -4.34
N TYR A 137 1.36 -3.38 -3.75
CA TYR A 137 1.64 -4.82 -3.83
C TYR A 137 1.52 -5.52 -2.47
N ALA A 138 1.65 -4.80 -1.37
CA ALA A 138 1.33 -5.29 -0.04
C ALA A 138 -0.17 -5.53 0.12
N SER A 139 -0.58 -6.48 0.98
CA SER A 139 -1.99 -6.81 1.20
C SER A 139 -2.38 -6.90 2.68
N LEU A 140 -3.57 -6.40 3.00
CA LEU A 140 -4.32 -6.64 4.24
C LEU A 140 -5.37 -7.76 4.10
N LYS A 141 -5.48 -8.37 2.92
CA LYS A 141 -6.33 -9.52 2.63
C LYS A 141 -5.50 -10.80 2.48
N PRO A 142 -5.81 -11.90 3.20
CA PRO A 142 -5.24 -13.23 2.93
C PRO A 142 -5.46 -13.66 1.48
N GLY A 143 -4.47 -14.30 0.86
CA GLY A 143 -4.56 -14.67 -0.55
C GLY A 143 -3.22 -15.10 -1.13
N ILE A 144 -2.80 -14.47 -2.24
CA ILE A 144 -1.60 -14.76 -3.07
C ILE A 144 -0.24 -14.77 -2.35
N GLY A 145 -0.21 -14.68 -1.02
CA GLY A 145 0.98 -14.65 -0.19
C GLY A 145 1.39 -13.25 0.27
N ALA A 146 0.91 -12.19 -0.38
CA ALA A 146 1.21 -10.78 -0.06
C ALA A 146 0.62 -10.27 1.27
N PHE A 147 -0.25 -11.05 1.92
CA PHE A 147 -0.81 -10.71 3.22
C PHE A 147 0.27 -10.64 4.30
N PHE A 148 0.43 -9.46 4.90
CA PHE A 148 1.45 -9.24 5.94
C PHE A 148 0.88 -9.05 7.34
N GLY A 149 -0.45 -8.95 7.50
CA GLY A 149 -1.10 -8.60 8.77
C GLY A 149 -0.85 -9.59 9.92
N ASN A 150 -0.40 -10.82 9.62
CA ASN A 150 0.02 -11.83 10.60
C ASN A 150 1.54 -12.03 10.68
N ARG A 151 2.32 -11.13 10.08
CA ARG A 151 3.79 -11.20 9.99
C ARG A 151 4.42 -10.04 10.73
N SER A 152 5.64 -9.68 10.34
CA SER A 152 6.43 -8.63 10.97
C SER A 152 6.94 -7.60 9.98
N VAL A 153 7.40 -6.49 10.52
CA VAL A 153 8.25 -5.51 9.84
C VAL A 153 9.59 -5.44 10.58
N VAL A 154 10.67 -5.32 9.83
CA VAL A 154 12.03 -5.21 10.35
C VAL A 154 12.67 -3.96 9.79
N ILE A 155 13.35 -3.20 10.65
CA ILE A 155 14.25 -2.10 10.29
C ILE A 155 15.68 -2.64 10.37
N HIS A 156 16.47 -2.37 9.35
CA HIS A 156 17.85 -2.80 9.17
C HIS A 156 18.80 -1.61 9.21
N LEU A 157 20.02 -1.85 9.67
CA LEU A 157 21.16 -0.96 9.43
C LEU A 157 21.59 -1.00 7.97
N ALA A 158 22.45 -0.06 7.56
CA ALA A 158 23.02 -0.03 6.22
C ALA A 158 23.79 -1.32 5.84
N ASP A 159 24.37 -2.00 6.84
CA ASP A 159 25.06 -3.30 6.66
C ASP A 159 24.10 -4.51 6.57
N LYS A 160 22.79 -4.25 6.50
CA LYS A 160 21.68 -5.23 6.45
C LYS A 160 21.42 -5.98 7.77
N SER A 161 22.16 -5.72 8.85
CA SER A 161 21.83 -6.28 10.16
C SER A 161 20.47 -5.77 10.66
N ARG A 162 19.76 -6.60 11.43
CA ARG A 162 18.40 -6.30 11.90
C ARG A 162 18.47 -5.42 13.15
N LEU A 163 18.13 -4.14 13.03
CA LEU A 163 18.18 -3.15 14.10
C LEU A 163 16.97 -3.26 15.05
N ALA A 164 15.76 -3.39 14.48
CA ALA A 164 14.53 -3.46 15.25
C ALA A 164 13.47 -4.24 14.48
N CYS A 165 12.55 -4.91 15.18
CA CYS A 165 11.46 -5.64 14.55
C CYS A 165 10.23 -5.66 15.45
N THR A 166 9.06 -5.75 14.83
CA THR A 166 7.80 -5.88 15.55
C THR A 166 6.76 -6.58 14.70
N ASN A 167 5.73 -7.12 15.34
CA ASN A 167 4.59 -7.77 14.67
C ASN A 167 3.52 -6.75 14.30
N TRP A 168 2.86 -6.98 13.18
CA TRP A 168 1.63 -6.29 12.85
C TRP A 168 0.50 -6.76 13.76
N LYS A 169 -0.33 -5.82 14.21
CA LYS A 169 -1.53 -6.09 15.00
C LYS A 169 -2.69 -5.32 14.40
N PRO A 170 -3.86 -5.94 14.19
CA PRO A 170 -5.04 -5.19 13.79
C PRO A 170 -5.36 -4.18 14.90
N LEU A 171 -5.63 -2.93 14.52
CA LEU A 171 -6.25 -1.98 15.43
C LEU A 171 -7.70 -2.44 15.56
N SER A 172 -8.06 -2.95 16.74
CA SER A 172 -9.43 -3.39 17.03
C SER A 172 -10.33 -2.16 17.03
N ASP A 173 -10.83 -1.80 15.85
CA ASP A 173 -12.07 -1.06 15.52
C ASP A 173 -12.27 -1.03 13.98
N ALA A 174 -11.78 -2.06 13.26
CA ALA A 174 -12.21 -2.30 11.88
C ALA A 174 -13.52 -3.07 11.98
N CYS A 175 -14.62 -2.33 11.84
CA CYS A 175 -15.99 -2.78 11.67
C CYS A 175 -16.12 -4.31 11.57
N ASP A 176 -16.35 -4.96 12.71
CA ASP A 176 -16.97 -6.27 12.70
C ASP A 176 -18.31 -6.08 11.97
N VAL A 177 -18.35 -6.36 10.67
CA VAL A 177 -19.56 -6.94 10.10
C VAL A 177 -19.62 -8.34 10.72
N ALA A 178 -20.05 -8.37 11.97
CA ALA A 178 -20.36 -9.60 12.66
C ALA A 178 -21.30 -10.40 11.74
N PRO A 179 -21.11 -11.73 11.59
CA PRO A 179 -22.20 -12.57 11.14
C PRO A 179 -23.39 -12.27 12.05
N GLY A 180 -24.49 -11.79 11.47
CA GLY A 180 -25.64 -11.31 12.22
C GLY A 180 -26.07 -12.31 13.30
N PRO A 181 -26.59 -11.84 14.45
CA PRO A 181 -26.99 -12.75 15.51
C PRO A 181 -28.08 -13.68 14.99
N SER A 182 -27.81 -14.99 15.04
CA SER A 182 -28.80 -16.04 14.89
C SER A 182 -29.83 -15.92 16.01
N GLY A 183 -30.85 -15.08 15.81
CA GLY A 183 -31.99 -14.97 16.69
C GLY A 183 -32.79 -16.29 16.71
N PRO A 184 -33.30 -16.74 17.87
CA PRO A 184 -34.17 -17.91 17.92
C PRO A 184 -35.45 -17.64 17.13
N LYS A 185 -35.92 -18.62 16.34
CA LYS A 185 -37.24 -18.59 15.70
C LYS A 185 -38.33 -18.35 16.76
N PRO A 186 -39.17 -17.30 16.65
CA PRO A 186 -40.39 -17.23 17.42
C PRO A 186 -41.44 -18.12 16.73
N ASN A 187 -41.73 -19.25 17.35
CA ASN A 187 -42.94 -20.02 17.11
C ASN A 187 -44.04 -19.40 17.98
N SER A 188 -44.92 -18.59 17.39
CA SER A 188 -46.07 -18.01 18.09
C SER A 188 -47.37 -18.40 17.40
N THR A 189 -47.99 -19.44 17.94
CA THR A 189 -49.43 -19.67 17.84
C THR A 189 -50.11 -18.72 18.81
N ALA A 190 -50.83 -17.70 18.30
CA ALA A 190 -51.79 -16.91 19.07
C ALA A 190 -52.95 -16.44 18.15
N PRO A 191 -54.18 -16.33 18.69
CA PRO A 191 -55.45 -16.33 17.92
C PRO A 191 -55.81 -14.95 17.32
N PRO A 192 -56.82 -14.86 16.42
CA PRO A 192 -57.12 -13.63 15.70
C PRO A 192 -57.95 -12.68 16.56
N ASP A 193 -57.49 -11.43 16.69
CA ASP A 193 -58.29 -10.32 17.21
C ASP A 193 -58.81 -9.46 16.05
N THR A 194 -60.12 -9.38 15.97
CA THR A 194 -60.90 -8.62 14.99
C THR A 194 -61.27 -7.27 15.57
N SER A 195 -60.67 -6.18 15.09
CA SER A 195 -61.32 -4.88 15.10
C SER A 195 -60.72 -3.90 14.08
N ILE A 196 -61.58 -3.43 13.17
CA ILE A 196 -61.32 -2.40 12.17
C ILE A 196 -61.86 -1.07 12.72
N PRO A 197 -61.09 0.02 12.74
CA PRO A 197 -61.68 1.35 12.86
C PRO A 197 -61.81 2.03 11.48
N ILE A 198 -63.05 2.42 11.18
CA ILE A 198 -63.51 3.19 10.02
C ILE A 198 -63.08 4.66 10.19
N TYR A 199 -62.40 5.22 9.20
CA TYR A 199 -62.03 6.64 9.14
C TYR A 199 -63.10 7.44 8.37
N THR A 200 -63.75 8.39 9.05
CA THR A 200 -64.59 9.43 8.42
C THR A 200 -63.86 10.79 8.47
N PRO A 201 -63.80 11.56 7.36
CA PRO A 201 -63.15 12.87 7.35
C PRO A 201 -64.10 14.02 7.74
N PRO A 202 -63.64 15.05 8.48
CA PRO A 202 -64.36 16.30 8.67
C PRO A 202 -64.07 17.34 7.56
N PRO A 203 -64.93 18.37 7.39
CA PRO A 203 -64.94 19.24 6.22
C PRO A 203 -63.92 20.39 6.28
N VAL A 204 -63.58 20.83 5.06
CA VAL A 204 -62.68 21.92 4.68
C VAL A 204 -63.18 23.29 5.16
N VAL A 205 -62.28 24.11 5.71
CA VAL A 205 -62.44 25.57 5.71
C VAL A 205 -61.13 26.23 5.28
N ASN A 206 -61.25 27.14 4.33
CA ASN A 206 -60.20 27.77 3.53
C ASN A 206 -59.82 29.12 4.16
N SER A 207 -58.52 29.46 4.28
CA SER A 207 -58.07 30.86 4.41
C SER A 207 -56.61 31.04 3.96
N SER A 208 -56.50 31.45 2.70
CA SER A 208 -55.47 32.27 2.05
C SER A 208 -54.33 32.89 2.88
N THR A 209 -53.07 32.63 2.52
CA THR A 209 -52.05 33.62 2.07
C THR A 209 -50.73 32.94 1.61
N PRO A 210 -49.89 33.60 0.76
CA PRO A 210 -49.17 32.98 -0.37
C PRO A 210 -47.73 32.47 -0.11
N PRO A 211 -47.17 31.68 -1.05
CA PRO A 211 -45.94 30.91 -0.84
C PRO A 211 -44.66 31.70 -1.12
N ARG A 212 -43.63 31.43 -0.31
CA ARG A 212 -42.26 31.88 -0.56
C ARG A 212 -41.53 30.79 -1.36
N THR A 213 -41.36 31.04 -2.65
CA THR A 213 -40.51 30.26 -3.56
C THR A 213 -39.03 30.58 -3.33
N SER A 214 -38.19 29.56 -3.23
CA SER A 214 -36.76 29.68 -3.50
C SER A 214 -36.27 28.46 -4.26
N SER A 215 -36.22 28.63 -5.58
CA SER A 215 -35.64 27.75 -6.59
C SER A 215 -34.11 27.80 -6.58
N LEU A 216 -33.52 26.66 -6.95
CA LEU A 216 -32.10 26.48 -7.33
C LEU A 216 -31.61 27.53 -8.34
N PRO A 217 -30.29 27.83 -8.35
CA PRO A 217 -29.59 28.22 -9.56
C PRO A 217 -28.70 27.08 -10.08
N SER A 218 -29.04 26.55 -11.25
CA SER A 218 -28.15 25.81 -12.14
C SER A 218 -27.15 26.79 -12.77
N ARG A 219 -25.84 26.50 -12.70
CA ARG A 219 -24.82 27.23 -13.45
C ARG A 219 -24.28 26.37 -14.58
N THR A 220 -24.60 26.81 -15.79
CA THR A 220 -23.99 26.43 -17.06
C THR A 220 -22.87 27.43 -17.36
N SER A 221 -21.67 26.96 -17.72
CA SER A 221 -20.68 27.78 -18.40
C SER A 221 -19.84 26.93 -19.35
N SER A 222 -19.90 27.31 -20.62
CA SER A 222 -19.25 26.74 -21.81
C SER A 222 -17.71 26.71 -21.76
N PRO A 223 -17.05 25.92 -22.63
CA PRO A 223 -15.59 25.80 -22.68
C PRO A 223 -14.93 26.92 -23.52
N PRO A 224 -13.64 27.25 -23.29
CA PRO A 224 -12.88 28.12 -24.18
C PRO A 224 -12.35 27.38 -25.40
N VAL A 225 -12.46 28.06 -26.54
CA VAL A 225 -11.92 27.75 -27.86
C VAL A 225 -10.43 28.11 -27.90
N PHE A 226 -9.58 27.20 -28.38
CA PHE A 226 -8.22 27.52 -28.85
C PHE A 226 -8.10 27.14 -30.33
N THR A 227 -8.01 28.17 -31.18
CA THR A 227 -7.37 28.14 -32.50
C THR A 227 -5.89 28.48 -32.26
N GLY A 228 -4.86 27.98 -32.91
CA GLY A 228 -4.63 27.09 -34.05
C GLY A 228 -3.23 27.45 -34.57
N ALA A 229 -2.35 26.48 -34.81
CA ALA A 229 -1.19 26.64 -35.71
C ALA A 229 -0.59 25.27 -36.04
N ALA A 230 -0.36 25.05 -37.32
CA ALA A 230 0.03 23.79 -37.94
C ALA A 230 1.52 23.82 -38.35
N VAL A 231 2.20 22.67 -38.17
CA VAL A 231 3.27 21.97 -38.96
C VAL A 231 4.41 22.77 -39.66
N PRO A 232 5.65 22.20 -39.79
CA PRO A 232 5.88 20.99 -40.59
C PRO A 232 6.90 19.96 -40.08
N ASN A 233 6.77 18.77 -40.69
CA ASN A 233 7.69 17.64 -40.77
C ASN A 233 9.17 18.01 -40.92
N ALA A 234 10.04 17.17 -40.34
CA ALA A 234 11.31 16.83 -40.94
C ALA A 234 11.63 15.35 -40.67
N VAL A 235 11.58 14.57 -41.75
CA VAL A 235 12.27 13.30 -41.92
C VAL A 235 13.78 13.56 -41.90
N ASN A 236 14.58 12.66 -41.32
CA ASN A 236 15.87 12.36 -41.92
C ASN A 236 16.37 10.97 -41.53
N ASP A 237 16.48 10.14 -42.57
CA ASP A 237 17.31 8.96 -42.64
C ASP A 237 18.78 9.32 -42.41
N GLY A 238 19.51 8.43 -41.75
CA GLY A 238 20.93 8.64 -41.42
C GLY A 238 21.66 7.34 -41.12
N VAL A 239 21.77 6.50 -42.14
CA VAL A 239 22.74 5.39 -42.23
C VAL A 239 24.16 5.93 -42.01
N TRP A 240 24.93 5.27 -41.13
CA TRP A 240 26.40 5.29 -41.17
C TRP A 240 26.92 3.85 -41.24
N VAL A 241 27.58 3.58 -42.35
CA VAL A 241 28.42 2.40 -42.63
C VAL A 241 29.87 2.74 -42.24
N VAL A 242 30.68 1.68 -42.11
CA VAL A 242 32.15 1.52 -42.03
C VAL A 242 32.88 1.60 -40.68
N GLY A 243 33.42 0.43 -40.29
CA GLY A 243 34.81 0.24 -39.85
C GLY A 243 35.18 0.79 -38.47
N SER A 244 35.55 -0.02 -37.50
CA SER A 244 36.88 -0.64 -37.53
C SER A 244 36.95 -1.82 -36.57
N ALA A 245 37.26 -3.00 -37.11
CA ALA A 245 37.90 -4.06 -36.35
C ALA A 245 39.34 -3.62 -36.07
N LEU A 246 39.73 -3.52 -34.79
CA LEU A 246 41.13 -3.56 -34.41
C LEU A 246 41.32 -4.75 -33.47
N MET A 247 41.92 -5.79 -34.05
CA MET A 247 42.63 -6.85 -33.37
C MET A 247 43.64 -6.25 -32.37
N ALA A 248 43.60 -6.71 -31.14
CA ALA A 248 44.78 -6.75 -30.28
C ALA A 248 44.72 -8.03 -29.44
N ALA A 249 45.06 -9.14 -30.09
CA ALA A 249 45.74 -10.21 -29.39
C ALA A 249 47.14 -9.69 -29.02
N LEU A 250 47.44 -9.58 -27.73
CA LEU A 250 48.81 -9.70 -27.28
C LEU A 250 48.87 -10.63 -26.06
N THR A 251 49.40 -11.79 -26.37
CA THR A 251 49.92 -12.84 -25.50
C THR A 251 51.08 -12.37 -24.62
N PHE A 252 51.30 -13.14 -23.54
CA PHE A 252 52.48 -13.27 -22.69
C PHE A 252 52.73 -12.17 -21.63
N PHE A 253 52.72 -12.55 -20.34
CA PHE A 253 53.92 -13.08 -19.66
C PHE A 253 53.55 -13.89 -18.40
N LEU A 254 54.18 -15.07 -18.31
CA LEU A 254 54.38 -15.99 -17.17
C LEU A 254 53.20 -16.85 -16.69
#